data_AF-A0ABD0R3S6-F1
#
_entry.id   AF-A0ABD0R3S6-F1
#
_cell.length_a   1.000
_cell.length_b   1.000
_cell.length_c   1.000
_cell.angle_alpha   90.00
_cell.angle_beta   90.00
_cell.angle_gamma   90.00
#
_symmetry.space_group_name_H-M   'P 1'
#
loop_
_entity.id
_entity.type
_entity.pdbx_description
1 polymer ?
#
loop_
_entity_poly.entity_id
_entity_poly.type
_entity_poly.pdbx_seq_one_letter_code
_entity_poly.pdbx_strand_id
1 'polypeptide(L)'
;DCEDPNPLIRALAVRTMGCIRVDKITEYLCEPLRKCLKDEDPYVRKTAAVCVAKLHDINAQMVEDQGFLDSLRDLIADSNPM
;
A
#
# COMPACT_ATOMS: atom_id res chain seq x y z
N ASP A 1 -2.98 -10.29 -9.89
CA ASP A 1 -3.68 -9.61 -8.78
C ASP A 1 -2.68 -9.22 -7.69
N CYS A 2 -3.06 -8.55 -6.61
CA CYS A 2 -2.21 -8.30 -5.44
C CYS A 2 -1.77 -9.58 -4.72
N GLU A 3 -2.30 -10.74 -5.11
CA GLU A 3 -1.90 -12.07 -4.63
C GLU A 3 -1.17 -12.89 -5.71
N ASP A 4 -0.78 -12.27 -6.82
CA ASP A 4 -0.02 -12.94 -7.88
C ASP A 4 1.35 -13.39 -7.37
N PRO A 5 1.86 -14.58 -7.76
CA PRO A 5 3.20 -15.01 -7.38
C PRO A 5 4.30 -14.03 -7.84
N ASN A 6 4.07 -13.27 -8.92
CA ASN A 6 5.03 -12.30 -9.42
C ASN A 6 4.96 -10.96 -8.63
N PRO A 7 6.04 -10.55 -7.94
CA PRO A 7 6.06 -9.30 -7.17
C PRO A 7 5.86 -8.06 -8.03
N LEU A 8 6.27 -8.09 -9.31
CA LEU A 8 6.05 -6.97 -10.23
C LEU A 8 4.57 -6.79 -10.55
N ILE A 9 3.81 -7.89 -10.66
CA ILE A 9 2.36 -7.84 -10.89
C ILE A 9 1.65 -7.34 -9.64
N ARG A 10 2.06 -7.81 -8.44
CA ARG A 10 1.51 -7.32 -7.17
C ARG A 10 1.73 -5.81 -7.00
N ALA A 11 2.97 -5.35 -7.16
CA ALA A 11 3.33 -3.94 -7.06
C ALA A 11 2.60 -3.08 -8.11
N LEU A 12 2.48 -3.58 -9.35
CA LEU A 12 1.75 -2.89 -10.40
C LEU A 12 0.26 -2.73 -10.06
N ALA A 13 -0.37 -3.77 -9.52
CA ALA A 13 -1.77 -3.74 -9.11
C ALA A 13 -2.01 -2.69 -8.01
N VAL A 14 -1.22 -2.72 -6.93
CA VAL A 14 -1.31 -1.74 -5.83
C VAL A 14 -1.12 -0.31 -6.34
N ARG A 15 -0.09 -0.09 -7.16
CA ARG A 15 0.20 1.24 -7.72
C ARG A 15 -0.94 1.74 -8.61
N THR A 16 -1.53 0.86 -9.41
CA THR A 16 -2.62 1.21 -10.33
C THR A 16 -3.86 1.59 -9.53
N MET A 17 -4.23 0.80 -8.53
CA MET A 17 -5.39 1.09 -7.68
C MET A 17 -5.21 2.40 -6.89
N GLY A 18 -4.02 2.69 -6.36
CA GLY A 18 -3.73 3.95 -5.68
C GLY A 18 -3.74 5.20 -6.57
N CYS A 19 -3.77 5.03 -7.91
CA CYS A 19 -3.93 6.14 -8.84
C CYS A 19 -5.40 6.39 -9.21
N ILE A 20 -6.32 5.47 -8.90
CA ILE A 20 -7.73 5.61 -9.21
C ILE A 20 -8.40 6.39 -8.07
N ARG A 21 -8.61 7.69 -8.30
CA ARG A 21 -9.21 8.64 -7.33
C ARG A 21 -10.75 8.51 -7.28
N VAL A 22 -11.22 7.32 -6.93
CA VAL A 22 -12.65 7.03 -6.75
C VAL A 22 -12.86 6.48 -5.35
N ASP A 23 -13.64 7.17 -4.52
CA ASP A 23 -13.82 6.83 -3.11
C ASP A 23 -14.24 5.37 -2.90
N LYS A 24 -15.16 4.86 -3.71
CA LYS A 24 -15.59 3.45 -3.66
C LYS A 24 -14.45 2.46 -3.87
N ILE A 25 -13.44 2.79 -4.68
CA ILE A 25 -12.30 1.91 -4.96
C ILE A 25 -11.29 1.96 -3.80
N THR A 26 -11.19 3.10 -3.10
CA THR A 26 -10.28 3.24 -1.95
C THR A 26 -10.63 2.30 -0.80
N GLU A 27 -11.92 2.01 -0.58
CA GLU A 27 -12.37 1.04 0.42
C GLU A 27 -11.89 -0.39 0.08
N TYR A 28 -12.02 -0.82 -1.18
CA TYR A 28 -11.55 -2.13 -1.63
C TYR A 28 -10.01 -2.24 -1.66
N LEU A 29 -9.30 -1.11 -1.73
CA LEU A 29 -7.84 -1.06 -1.75
C LEU A 29 -7.23 -1.31 -0.36
N CYS A 30 -7.95 -1.04 0.73
CA CYS A 30 -7.40 -1.07 2.08
C CYS A 30 -6.80 -2.44 2.45
N GLU A 31 -7.52 -3.52 2.17
CA GLU A 31 -7.10 -4.87 2.54
C GLU A 31 -5.92 -5.40 1.69
N PRO A 32 -5.94 -5.28 0.35
CA PRO A 32 -4.76 -5.55 -0.49
C PRO A 32 -3.55 -4.71 -0.09
N LEU A 33 -3.74 -3.42 0.19
CA LEU A 33 -2.67 -2.52 0.60
C LEU A 33 -2.03 -2.98 1.92
N ARG A 34 -2.83 -3.38 2.90
CA ARG A 34 -2.35 -3.92 4.18
C ARG A 34 -1.49 -5.17 3.99
N LYS A 35 -1.89 -6.08 3.10
CA LYS A 35 -1.10 -7.26 2.76
C LYS A 35 0.24 -6.85 2.11
N CYS A 36 0.20 -5.93 1.15
CA CYS A 36 1.40 -5.50 0.42
C CYS A 36 2.39 -4.68 1.26
N LEU A 37 1.95 -3.99 2.32
CA LEU A 37 2.85 -3.34 3.28
C LEU A 37 3.71 -4.36 4.07
N LYS A 38 3.25 -5.61 4.18
CA LYS A 38 3.95 -6.72 4.84
C LYS A 38 4.42 -7.78 3.86
N ASP A 39 4.51 -7.45 2.57
CA ASP A 39 4.95 -8.37 1.53
C ASP A 39 6.40 -8.81 1.78
N GLU A 40 6.74 -10.04 1.38
CA GLU A 40 8.12 -10.55 1.48
C GLU A 40 9.08 -9.78 0.57
N ASP A 41 8.57 -9.31 -0.58
CA ASP A 41 9.36 -8.58 -1.56
C ASP A 41 9.47 -7.08 -1.21
N PRO A 42 10.68 -6.54 -1.01
CA PRO A 42 10.89 -5.14 -0.68
C PRO A 42 10.36 -4.16 -1.73
N TYR A 43 10.36 -4.55 -3.01
CA TYR A 43 9.83 -3.72 -4.09
C TYR A 43 8.32 -3.52 -3.95
N VAL A 44 7.61 -4.56 -3.50
CA VAL A 44 6.18 -4.46 -3.20
C VAL A 44 5.95 -3.58 -1.98
N ARG A 45 6.73 -3.76 -0.89
CA ARG A 45 6.60 -2.95 0.34
C ARG A 45 6.79 -1.46 0.08
N LYS A 46 7.84 -1.04 -0.64
CA LYS A 46 8.04 0.38 -0.95
C LYS A 46 6.98 0.95 -1.88
N THR A 47 6.46 0.13 -2.80
CA THR A 47 5.36 0.54 -3.68
C THR A 47 4.08 0.75 -2.87
N ALA A 48 3.81 -0.13 -1.91
CA ALA A 48 2.70 -0.01 -0.97
C ALA A 48 2.85 1.24 -0.08
N ALA A 49 4.06 1.53 0.42
CA ALA A 49 4.33 2.74 1.20
C ALA A 49 3.95 4.03 0.45
N VAL A 50 4.36 4.15 -0.82
CA VAL A 50 3.97 5.29 -1.67
C VAL A 50 2.46 5.32 -1.92
N CYS A 51 1.82 4.15 -2.02
CA CYS A 51 0.38 4.04 -2.18
C CYS A 51 -0.39 4.56 -0.95
N VAL A 52 0.11 4.33 0.27
CA VAL A 52 -0.47 4.93 1.50
C VAL A 52 -0.46 6.45 1.45
N ALA A 53 0.64 7.07 0.98
CA ALA A 53 0.69 8.53 0.83
C ALA A 53 -0.34 9.05 -0.19
N LYS A 54 -0.56 8.32 -1.29
CA LYS A 54 -1.61 8.65 -2.27
C LYS A 54 -3.01 8.48 -1.69
N LEU A 55 -3.24 7.43 -0.90
CA LEU A 55 -4.51 7.21 -0.23
C LEU A 55 -4.78 8.33 0.80
N HIS A 56 -3.75 8.80 1.49
CA HIS A 56 -3.84 9.91 2.44
C HIS A 56 -4.21 11.24 1.75
N ASP A 57 -3.71 11.49 0.53
CA ASP A 57 -4.11 12.64 -0.31
C ASP A 57 -5.60 12.59 -0.69
N ILE A 58 -6.19 11.40 -0.81
CA ILE A 58 -7.61 11.21 -1.14
C ILE A 58 -8.48 11.25 0.12
N ASN A 59 -8.11 10.50 1.15
CA ASN A 59 -8.86 10.37 2.39
C ASN A 59 -7.92 10.11 3.58
N ALA A 60 -7.46 11.19 4.21
CA ALA A 60 -6.58 11.13 5.38
C ALA A 60 -7.22 10.40 6.58
N GLN A 61 -8.52 10.62 6.84
CA GLN A 61 -9.22 9.98 7.95
C GLN A 61 -9.22 8.45 7.83
N MET A 62 -9.48 7.93 6.62
CA MET A 62 -9.44 6.50 6.37
C MET A 62 -8.04 5.91 6.61
N VAL A 63 -6.98 6.63 6.26
CA VAL A 63 -5.59 6.19 6.48
C VAL A 63 -5.27 6.09 7.97
N GLU A 64 -5.75 7.05 8.77
CA GLU A 64 -5.65 7.02 10.23
C GLU A 64 -6.47 5.88 10.83
N ASP A 65 -7.74 5.75 10.44
CA ASP A 65 -8.66 4.72 10.95
C ASP A 65 -8.16 3.29 10.65
N GLN A 66 -7.50 3.09 9.51
CA GLN A 66 -6.94 1.79 9.12
C GLN A 66 -5.56 1.50 9.73
N GLY A 67 -4.96 2.46 10.43
CA GLY A 67 -3.64 2.31 11.07
C GLY A 67 -2.47 2.19 10.08
N PHE A 68 -2.60 2.75 8.88
CA PHE A 68 -1.52 2.67 7.88
C PHE A 68 -0.32 3.55 8.23
N LEU A 69 -0.51 4.60 9.04
CA LEU A 69 0.58 5.44 9.52
C LEU A 69 1.56 4.67 10.40
N ASP A 70 1.06 3.81 11.28
CA ASP A 70 1.90 2.94 12.11
C ASP A 70 2.66 1.93 11.24
N SER A 71 1.97 1.35 10.24
CA SER A 71 2.62 0.44 9.28
C SER A 71 3.72 1.13 8.47
N LEU A 72 3.53 2.40 8.08
CA LEU A 72 4.56 3.21 7.43
C LEU A 72 5.74 3.49 8.36
N ARG A 73 5.48 3.76 9.64
CA ARG A 73 6.53 3.98 10.63
C ARG A 73 7.36 2.73 10.85
N ASP A 74 6.73 1.56 10.88
CA ASP A 74 7.43 0.28 10.99
C ASP A 74 8.33 0.01 9.78
N LEU A 75 7.92 0.44 8.58
CA LEU A 75 8.74 0.35 7.36
C LEU A 75 10.00 1.24 7.40
N ILE A 76 10.03 2.29 8.22
CA ILE A 76 11.27 3.07 8.43
C ILE A 76 12.32 2.24 9.16
N ALA A 77 11.89 1.29 9.99
CA ALA A 77 12.76 0.34 10.69
C ALA A 77 13.03 -0.94 9.88
N ASP A 78 12.56 -1.02 8.62
CA ASP A 78 12.81 -2.18 7.75
C ASP A 78 14.32 -2.38 7.55
N SER A 79 14.73 -3.64 7.50
CA SER A 79 16.12 -4.03 7.31
C SER A 79 16.63 -3.71 5.90
N ASN A 80 15.72 -3.51 4.94
CA ASN A 80 16.08 -3.11 3.58
C ASN A 80 16.02 -1.58 3.41
N PRO A 81 17.15 -0.92 3.10
CA PRO A 81 17.18 0.53 2.87
C PRO A 81 16.63 0.98 1.49
N MET A 82 16.20 0.05 0.61
CA MET A 82 15.85 0.30 -0.80
C MET A 82 14.39 0.07 -1.17
#